data_AF-A0A3B7R6M2-F1
#
_entry.id   AF-A0A3B7R6M2-F1
#
_cell.length_a   1.000
_cell.length_b   1.000
_cell.length_c   1.000
_cell.angle_alpha   90.00
_cell.angle_beta   90.00
_cell.angle_gamma   90.00
#
_symmetry.space_group_name_H-M   'P 1'
#
loop_
_entity.id
_entity.type
_entity.pdbx_description
1 polymer ?
#
loop_
_entity_poly.entity_id
_entity_poly.type
_entity_poly.pdbx_seq_one_letter_code
_entity_poly.pdbx_strand_id
1 'polypeptide(L)'
;MKILQPHQISSEVLEVIHSAQQYLILVSPYVKLTQWQQLAAALTAAKGRGVRIDFFVRNDPDNAGSWEQVEALGLKARLVSNLHAKFYFSETSGVISSMNLLASSNSNSIEIGCKLETQTELDELKSFVKRFVVPHEMTERPTEADLYLTKERFSVALEHYIADQTRRDARVTFQKDEFEIRAVSNTFFLYVDKATNRLFLSAIVSEAEASVFEARRSMFFTSPAFRYELDRGDRGHYSMVEGAYQPRLSTAYLDNLRLPEKKQLIAEVMTFIKSVRAFKDA
;
A
#
# COMPACT_ATOMS: atom_id res chain seq x y z
N MET A 1 -11.98 31.54 -16.13
CA MET A 1 -10.85 30.63 -15.85
C MET A 1 -9.69 30.99 -16.76
N LYS A 2 -8.47 30.96 -16.22
CA LYS A 2 -7.23 31.26 -16.96
C LYS A 2 -6.24 30.11 -16.87
N ILE A 3 -5.71 29.69 -18.01
CA ILE A 3 -4.67 28.63 -18.06
C ILE A 3 -3.38 29.16 -17.42
N LEU A 4 -2.77 28.32 -16.59
CA LEU A 4 -1.50 28.57 -15.92
C LEU A 4 -0.38 27.80 -16.62
N GLN A 5 0.77 28.44 -16.79
CA GLN A 5 1.99 27.77 -17.21
C GLN A 5 2.53 26.90 -16.05
N PRO A 6 3.27 25.81 -16.31
CA PRO A 6 3.75 24.89 -15.28
C PRO A 6 4.42 25.60 -14.08
N HIS A 7 5.32 26.54 -14.35
CA HIS A 7 6.06 27.29 -13.32
C HIS A 7 5.19 28.26 -12.50
N GLN A 8 3.96 28.53 -12.92
CA GLN A 8 3.03 29.44 -12.23
C GLN A 8 2.11 28.69 -11.27
N ILE A 9 1.92 27.38 -11.45
CA ILE A 9 0.94 26.60 -10.69
C ILE A 9 1.28 26.61 -9.20
N SER A 10 2.54 26.37 -8.85
CA SER A 10 3.00 26.36 -7.44
C SER A 10 2.88 27.71 -6.77
N SER A 11 3.28 28.78 -7.46
CA SER A 11 3.09 30.15 -6.99
C SER A 11 1.62 30.45 -6.72
N GLU A 12 0.73 29.97 -7.59
CA GLU A 12 -0.69 30.23 -7.45
C GLU A 12 -1.35 29.38 -6.36
N VAL A 13 -0.88 28.15 -6.15
CA VAL A 13 -1.28 27.36 -4.98
C VAL A 13 -0.86 28.05 -3.67
N LEU A 14 0.36 28.60 -3.62
CA LEU A 14 0.82 29.37 -2.45
C LEU A 14 -0.04 30.62 -2.25
N GLU A 15 -0.37 31.35 -3.32
CA GLU A 15 -1.21 32.55 -3.25
C GLU A 15 -2.62 32.25 -2.73
N VAL A 16 -3.25 31.15 -3.16
CA VAL A 16 -4.52 30.68 -2.60
C VAL A 16 -4.44 30.48 -1.07
N ILE A 17 -3.33 29.91 -0.58
CA ILE A 17 -3.12 29.65 0.85
C ILE A 17 -2.83 30.94 1.63
N HIS A 18 -2.02 31.83 1.06
CA HIS A 18 -1.66 33.11 1.67
C HIS A 18 -2.86 34.06 1.76
N SER A 19 -3.69 34.11 0.72
CA SER A 19 -4.86 34.99 0.65
C SER A 19 -6.05 34.51 1.47
N ALA A 20 -6.14 33.22 1.81
CA ALA A 20 -7.24 32.66 2.60
C ALA A 20 -7.36 33.31 3.99
N GLN A 21 -8.59 33.71 4.33
CA GLN A 21 -9.01 34.32 5.60
C GLN A 21 -10.07 33.50 6.32
N GLN A 22 -11.02 32.90 5.60
CA GLN A 22 -12.14 32.16 6.20
C GLN A 22 -11.95 30.65 6.11
N TYR A 23 -11.72 30.14 4.91
CA TYR A 23 -11.53 28.71 4.70
C TYR A 23 -10.52 28.44 3.60
N LEU A 24 -9.95 27.25 3.68
CA LEU A 24 -9.05 26.72 2.68
C LEU A 24 -9.39 25.25 2.46
N ILE A 25 -9.67 24.87 1.22
CA ILE A 25 -9.95 23.50 0.83
C ILE A 25 -8.82 23.03 -0.07
N LEU A 26 -8.16 21.95 0.33
CA LEU A 26 -7.04 21.34 -0.39
C LEU A 26 -7.42 19.91 -0.70
N VAL A 27 -7.41 19.55 -1.97
CA VAL A 27 -7.67 18.20 -2.44
C VAL A 27 -6.48 17.75 -3.25
N SER A 28 -5.73 16.77 -2.75
CA SER A 28 -4.59 16.17 -3.47
C SER A 28 -4.37 14.74 -3.00
N PRO A 29 -4.22 13.76 -3.91
CA PRO A 29 -4.01 12.38 -3.52
C PRO A 29 -2.64 12.14 -2.86
N TYR A 30 -1.62 12.88 -3.28
CA TYR A 30 -0.25 12.75 -2.79
C TYR A 30 0.24 14.07 -2.18
N VAL A 31 0.92 13.97 -1.04
CA VAL A 31 1.40 15.11 -0.26
C VAL A 31 2.80 14.82 0.29
N LYS A 32 3.74 15.77 0.14
CA LYS A 32 5.11 15.64 0.67
C LYS A 32 5.67 16.97 1.14
N LEU A 33 5.17 17.42 2.28
CA LEU A 33 5.47 18.71 2.91
C LEU A 33 6.91 18.82 3.41
N THR A 34 7.50 17.70 3.84
CA THR A 34 8.92 17.63 4.26
C THR A 34 9.90 18.06 3.16
N GLN A 35 9.52 17.91 1.89
CA GLN A 35 10.33 18.35 0.75
C GLN A 35 9.90 19.71 0.19
N TRP A 36 8.80 20.29 0.68
CA TRP A 36 8.27 21.58 0.24
C TRP A 36 8.01 22.51 1.42
N GLN A 37 9.11 22.96 2.04
CA GLN A 37 9.09 23.74 3.29
C GLN A 37 8.25 25.03 3.18
N GLN A 38 8.26 25.70 2.02
CA GLN A 38 7.44 26.90 1.79
C GLN A 38 5.93 26.60 1.89
N LEU A 39 5.47 25.48 1.33
CA LEU A 39 4.07 25.06 1.43
C LEU A 39 3.71 24.72 2.88
N ALA A 40 4.57 23.99 3.59
CA ALA A 40 4.37 23.65 5.00
C ALA A 40 4.26 24.92 5.88
N ALA A 41 5.13 25.91 5.65
CA ALA A 41 5.09 27.19 6.33
C ALA A 41 3.81 27.98 6.01
N ALA A 42 3.38 28.01 4.75
CA ALA A 42 2.15 28.70 4.33
C ALA A 42 0.91 28.09 5.01
N LEU A 43 0.81 26.76 5.07
CA LEU A 43 -0.28 26.05 5.76
C LEU A 43 -0.27 26.31 7.27
N THR A 44 0.91 26.30 7.89
CA THR A 44 1.07 26.60 9.32
C THR A 44 0.65 28.04 9.62
N ALA A 45 1.03 28.99 8.77
CA ALA A 45 0.63 30.38 8.89
C ALA A 45 -0.88 30.57 8.71
N ALA A 46 -1.50 29.91 7.72
CA ALA A 46 -2.95 29.95 7.51
C ALA A 46 -3.71 29.41 8.74
N LYS A 47 -3.27 28.28 9.29
CA LYS A 47 -3.80 27.75 10.55
C LYS A 47 -3.63 28.74 11.71
N GLY A 48 -2.46 29.38 11.82
CA GLY A 48 -2.18 30.40 12.84
C GLY A 48 -3.09 31.64 12.75
N ARG A 49 -3.55 31.99 11.54
CA ARG A 49 -4.57 33.04 11.32
C ARG A 49 -5.99 32.61 11.67
N GLY A 50 -6.22 31.34 12.03
CA GLY A 50 -7.55 30.81 12.34
C GLY A 50 -8.36 30.38 11.10
N VAL A 51 -7.72 30.23 9.94
CA VAL A 51 -8.39 29.74 8.72
C VAL A 51 -8.86 28.31 8.92
N ARG A 52 -10.12 28.00 8.58
CA ARG A 52 -10.61 26.61 8.59
C ARG A 52 -10.03 25.84 7.40
N ILE A 53 -9.15 24.88 7.66
CA ILE A 53 -8.51 24.07 6.62
C ILE A 53 -9.16 22.70 6.52
N ASP A 54 -9.78 22.42 5.38
CA ASP A 54 -10.29 21.11 4.99
C ASP A 54 -9.31 20.45 4.00
N PHE A 55 -8.53 19.48 4.49
CA PHE A 55 -7.48 18.84 3.70
C PHE A 55 -7.86 17.40 3.37
N PHE A 56 -8.19 17.14 2.10
CA PHE A 56 -8.52 15.83 1.57
C PHE A 56 -7.31 15.16 0.92
N VAL A 57 -7.01 13.94 1.37
CA VAL A 57 -5.89 13.12 0.91
C VAL A 57 -6.41 11.73 0.54
N ARG A 58 -5.73 11.02 -0.36
CA ARG A 58 -6.14 9.67 -0.73
C ARG A 58 -6.01 8.72 0.46
N ASN A 59 -7.01 7.87 0.68
CA ASN A 59 -6.89 6.71 1.57
C ASN A 59 -6.08 5.62 0.85
N ASP A 60 -4.78 5.57 1.12
CA ASP A 60 -3.85 4.63 0.50
C ASP A 60 -2.81 4.15 1.53
N PRO A 61 -3.00 2.97 2.15
CA PRO A 61 -2.09 2.42 3.16
C PRO A 61 -0.63 2.37 2.72
N ASP A 62 -0.39 2.15 1.41
CA ASP A 62 0.94 2.05 0.82
C ASP A 62 1.62 3.45 0.71
N ASN A 63 0.87 4.52 0.96
CA ASN A 63 1.32 5.91 0.96
C ASN A 63 0.82 6.69 2.20
N ALA A 64 0.88 6.05 3.37
CA ALA A 64 0.52 6.67 4.65
C ALA A 64 1.24 7.99 4.94
N GLY A 65 2.48 8.13 4.45
CA GLY A 65 3.28 9.33 4.60
C GLY A 65 2.61 10.61 4.07
N SER A 66 1.65 10.51 3.14
CA SER A 66 0.94 11.70 2.64
C SER A 66 0.03 12.33 3.70
N TRP A 67 -0.79 11.54 4.40
CA TRP A 67 -1.65 12.10 5.46
C TRP A 67 -0.89 12.30 6.77
N GLU A 68 0.09 11.43 7.10
CA GLU A 68 0.93 11.59 8.29
C GLU A 68 1.64 12.96 8.29
N GLN A 69 2.08 13.44 7.13
CA GLN A 69 2.70 14.77 7.01
C GLN A 69 1.72 15.93 7.18
N VAL A 70 0.46 15.77 6.76
CA VAL A 70 -0.60 16.77 7.03
C VAL A 70 -0.89 16.82 8.53
N GLU A 71 -0.98 15.66 9.17
CA GLU A 71 -1.22 15.54 10.61
C GLU A 71 -0.04 16.04 11.46
N ALA A 72 1.19 15.90 10.97
CA ALA A 72 2.39 16.47 11.61
C ALA A 72 2.37 18.02 11.67
N LEU A 73 1.61 18.69 10.80
CA LEU A 73 1.33 20.14 10.92
C LEU A 73 0.20 20.47 11.90
N GLY A 74 -0.35 19.44 12.56
CA GLY A 74 -1.53 19.50 13.41
C GLY A 74 -2.81 19.84 12.64
N LEU A 75 -2.89 19.47 11.35
CA LEU A 75 -4.11 19.56 10.55
C LEU A 75 -4.81 18.20 10.51
N LYS A 76 -6.13 18.17 10.38
CA LYS A 76 -6.86 16.92 10.19
C LYS A 76 -6.80 16.50 8.72
N ALA A 77 -6.19 15.36 8.44
CA ALA A 77 -6.28 14.74 7.12
C ALA A 77 -7.62 13.98 6.97
N ARG A 78 -8.37 14.32 5.93
CA ARG A 78 -9.64 13.69 5.54
C ARG A 78 -9.36 12.68 4.43
N LEU A 79 -9.44 11.39 4.74
CA LEU A 79 -9.02 10.34 3.82
C LEU A 79 -10.14 10.00 2.84
N VAL A 80 -9.86 9.94 1.55
CA VAL A 80 -10.86 9.71 0.49
C VAL A 80 -10.45 8.53 -0.38
N SER A 81 -11.34 7.55 -0.55
CA SER A 81 -11.09 6.41 -1.44
C SER A 81 -11.03 6.85 -2.91
N ASN A 82 -10.14 6.24 -3.71
CA ASN A 82 -10.00 6.51 -5.14
C ASN A 82 -9.80 7.98 -5.52
N LEU A 83 -9.28 8.81 -4.60
CA LEU A 83 -9.01 10.20 -4.89
C LEU A 83 -7.90 10.34 -5.93
N HIS A 84 -8.18 11.08 -7.00
CA HIS A 84 -7.19 11.49 -7.99
C HIS A 84 -7.31 12.97 -8.38
N ALA A 85 -8.39 13.64 -7.94
CA ALA A 85 -8.59 15.06 -8.18
C ALA A 85 -7.57 15.91 -7.43
N LYS A 86 -7.19 17.04 -8.03
CA LYS A 86 -6.17 17.96 -7.53
C LYS A 86 -6.63 19.39 -7.74
N PHE A 87 -7.04 20.02 -6.65
CA PHE A 87 -7.47 21.40 -6.67
C PHE A 87 -7.40 22.01 -5.27
N TYR A 88 -7.22 23.32 -5.25
CA TYR A 88 -6.87 24.09 -4.07
C TYR A 88 -7.62 25.41 -4.15
N PHE A 89 -8.46 25.73 -3.17
CA PHE A 89 -9.25 26.96 -3.23
C PHE A 89 -9.62 27.49 -1.85
N SER A 90 -9.83 28.80 -1.78
CA SER A 90 -10.30 29.54 -0.61
C SER A 90 -11.67 30.16 -0.91
N GLU A 91 -12.10 31.12 -0.09
CA GLU A 91 -13.27 31.94 -0.37
C GLU A 91 -13.12 32.88 -1.57
N THR A 92 -11.90 33.21 -2.00
CA THR A 92 -11.65 34.28 -3.00
C THR A 92 -10.94 33.79 -4.26
N SER A 93 -10.24 32.67 -4.22
CA SER A 93 -9.48 32.18 -5.36
C SER A 93 -9.33 30.66 -5.37
N GLY A 94 -8.99 30.09 -6.52
CA GLY A 94 -8.80 28.65 -6.65
C GLY A 94 -7.98 28.24 -7.86
N VAL A 95 -7.38 27.05 -7.76
CA VAL A 95 -6.55 26.41 -8.78
C VAL A 95 -7.02 24.97 -8.96
N ILE A 96 -7.21 24.55 -10.21
CA ILE A 96 -7.36 23.13 -10.59
C ILE A 96 -6.11 22.77 -11.40
N SER A 97 -5.49 21.61 -11.13
CA SER A 97 -4.24 21.25 -11.78
C SER A 97 -4.03 19.74 -11.90
N SER A 98 -3.09 19.30 -12.74
CA SER A 98 -2.51 17.95 -12.69
C SER A 98 -1.48 17.78 -11.56
N MET A 99 -1.00 18.88 -10.97
CA MET A 99 0.09 18.92 -9.99
C MET A 99 -0.36 18.46 -8.60
N ASN A 100 0.33 17.45 -8.05
CA ASN A 100 0.20 17.06 -6.64
C ASN A 100 0.95 18.04 -5.72
N LEU A 101 0.70 17.96 -4.41
CA LEU A 101 1.45 18.72 -3.40
C LEU A 101 2.81 18.07 -3.07
N LEU A 102 3.65 17.92 -4.09
CA LEU A 102 5.00 17.34 -4.04
C LEU A 102 6.01 18.35 -4.59
N ALA A 103 7.17 18.48 -3.95
CA ALA A 103 8.24 19.36 -4.44
C ALA A 103 8.71 18.99 -5.87
N SER A 104 8.76 17.69 -6.18
CA SER A 104 9.15 17.20 -7.51
C SER A 104 8.14 17.53 -8.61
N SER A 105 6.84 17.64 -8.29
CA SER A 105 5.83 18.07 -9.25
C SER A 105 6.01 19.55 -9.63
N ASN A 106 6.59 20.35 -8.75
CA ASN A 106 6.91 21.75 -9.03
C ASN A 106 8.15 21.92 -9.91
N SER A 107 9.22 21.12 -9.69
CA SER A 107 10.51 21.37 -10.34
C SER A 107 10.82 20.46 -11.54
N ASN A 108 10.22 19.27 -11.63
CA ASN A 108 10.68 18.21 -12.52
C ASN A 108 9.57 17.60 -13.40
N SER A 109 8.37 18.20 -13.45
CA SER A 109 7.22 17.67 -14.20
C SER A 109 6.60 18.73 -15.11
N ILE A 110 6.10 18.29 -16.28
CA ILE A 110 5.29 19.13 -17.16
C ILE A 110 3.86 19.05 -16.66
N GLU A 111 3.41 20.10 -15.98
CA GLU A 111 2.10 20.18 -15.35
C GLU A 111 1.21 21.20 -16.07
N ILE A 112 -0.11 21.01 -16.01
CA ILE A 112 -1.09 21.98 -16.47
C ILE A 112 -1.99 22.38 -15.32
N GLY A 113 -2.45 23.63 -15.32
CA GLY A 113 -3.44 24.09 -14.37
C GLY A 113 -4.26 25.25 -14.91
N CYS A 114 -5.31 25.59 -14.19
CA CYS A 114 -6.09 26.78 -14.42
C CYS A 114 -6.41 27.47 -13.10
N LYS A 115 -6.39 28.80 -13.14
CA LYS A 115 -6.89 29.67 -12.07
C LYS A 115 -8.37 29.94 -12.30
N LEU A 116 -9.15 29.85 -11.24
CA LEU A 116 -10.55 30.28 -11.19
C LEU A 116 -10.60 31.79 -10.97
N GLU A 117 -11.42 32.50 -11.75
CA GLU A 117 -11.46 33.96 -11.81
C GLU A 117 -12.80 34.53 -11.34
N THR A 118 -13.82 33.69 -11.17
CA THR A 118 -15.17 34.12 -10.81
C THR A 118 -15.71 33.38 -9.58
N GLN A 119 -16.63 34.03 -8.86
CA GLN A 119 -17.31 33.41 -7.72
C GLN A 119 -18.13 32.17 -8.14
N THR A 120 -18.76 32.21 -9.33
CA THR A 120 -19.52 31.09 -9.87
C THR A 120 -18.64 29.84 -10.03
N GLU A 121 -17.44 29.97 -10.58
CA GLU A 121 -16.49 28.86 -10.72
C GLU A 121 -16.08 28.28 -9.35
N LEU A 122 -15.89 29.13 -8.34
CA LEU A 122 -15.59 28.69 -6.96
C LEU A 122 -16.77 27.95 -6.33
N ASP A 123 -17.99 28.43 -6.55
CA ASP A 123 -19.22 27.80 -6.02
C ASP A 123 -19.51 26.45 -6.69
N GLU A 124 -19.19 26.31 -7.98
CA GLU A 124 -19.20 25.02 -8.69
C GLU A 124 -18.19 24.04 -8.11
N LEU A 125 -16.94 24.47 -7.88
CA LEU A 125 -15.91 23.62 -7.28
C LEU A 125 -16.28 23.21 -5.84
N LYS A 126 -16.82 24.14 -5.05
CA LYS A 126 -17.35 23.86 -3.71
C LYS A 126 -18.51 22.85 -3.75
N SER A 127 -19.38 22.97 -4.75
CA SER A 127 -20.44 22.00 -4.99
C SER A 127 -19.89 20.62 -5.38
N PHE A 128 -18.85 20.58 -6.20
CA PHE A 128 -18.16 19.35 -6.58
C PHE A 128 -17.62 18.62 -5.35
N VAL A 129 -16.93 19.31 -4.44
CA VAL A 129 -16.43 18.73 -3.19
C VAL A 129 -17.56 18.07 -2.39
N LYS A 130 -18.68 18.78 -2.20
CA LYS A 130 -19.82 18.26 -1.44
C LYS A 130 -20.48 17.04 -2.08
N ARG A 131 -20.56 17.00 -3.42
CA ARG A 131 -21.25 15.93 -4.17
C ARG A 131 -20.37 14.72 -4.47
N PHE A 132 -19.06 14.91 -4.62
CA PHE A 132 -18.17 13.89 -5.18
C PHE A 132 -16.91 13.61 -4.36
N VAL A 133 -16.54 14.45 -3.39
CA VAL A 133 -15.37 14.19 -2.52
C VAL A 133 -15.83 13.72 -1.15
N VAL A 134 -16.66 14.52 -0.48
CA VAL A 134 -17.14 14.22 0.88
C VAL A 134 -17.87 12.87 0.98
N PRO A 135 -18.72 12.46 0.03
CA PRO A 135 -19.39 11.15 0.13
C PRO A 135 -18.45 9.94 0.05
N HIS A 136 -17.22 10.14 -0.44
CA HIS A 136 -16.18 9.10 -0.52
C HIS A 136 -15.12 9.24 0.58
N GLU A 137 -15.33 10.14 1.55
CA GLU A 137 -14.51 10.21 2.74
C GLU A 137 -14.67 8.94 3.57
N MET A 138 -13.54 8.40 4.01
CA MET A 138 -13.46 7.18 4.78
C MET A 138 -13.56 7.51 6.25
N THR A 139 -14.50 6.84 6.92
CA THR A 139 -14.64 6.90 8.37
C THR A 139 -13.60 6.06 9.08
N GLU A 140 -13.19 4.96 8.44
CA GLU A 140 -12.19 4.03 8.94
C GLU A 140 -10.82 4.30 8.33
N ARG A 141 -9.80 4.26 9.17
CA ARG A 141 -8.40 4.42 8.77
C ARG A 141 -7.72 3.06 8.66
N PRO A 142 -6.63 2.95 7.88
CA PRO A 142 -5.78 1.78 7.94
C PRO A 142 -5.34 1.51 9.38
N THR A 143 -5.41 0.25 9.79
CA THR A 143 -5.04 -0.17 11.15
C THR A 143 -3.52 -0.11 11.35
N GLU A 144 -3.04 -0.15 12.59
CA GLU A 144 -1.59 -0.24 12.85
C GLU A 144 -0.96 -1.47 12.19
N ALA A 145 -1.68 -2.60 12.16
CA ALA A 145 -1.25 -3.80 11.45
C ALA A 145 -1.13 -3.56 9.94
N ASP A 146 -2.03 -2.77 9.35
CA ASP A 146 -1.95 -2.38 7.93
C ASP A 146 -0.71 -1.54 7.65
N LEU A 147 -0.49 -0.52 8.48
CA LEU A 147 0.65 0.40 8.35
C LEU A 147 1.98 -0.33 8.56
N TYR A 148 2.02 -1.29 9.50
CA TYR A 148 3.16 -2.16 9.70
C TYR A 148 3.46 -2.96 8.43
N LEU A 149 2.44 -3.61 7.85
CA LEU A 149 2.62 -4.42 6.64
C LEU A 149 3.08 -3.61 5.43
N THR A 150 2.69 -2.34 5.30
CA THR A 150 3.14 -1.50 4.17
C THR A 150 4.57 -1.00 4.32
N LYS A 151 5.04 -0.80 5.57
CA LYS A 151 6.40 -0.29 5.86
C LYS A 151 7.44 -1.41 5.99
N GLU A 152 7.03 -2.58 6.46
CA GLU A 152 7.96 -3.67 6.79
C GLU A 152 8.30 -4.55 5.58
N ARG A 153 9.51 -5.12 5.58
CA ARG A 153 9.92 -6.12 4.58
C ARG A 153 9.02 -7.35 4.64
N PHE A 154 8.73 -7.94 3.48
CA PHE A 154 7.90 -9.13 3.36
C PHE A 154 8.40 -10.28 4.24
N SER A 155 9.71 -10.54 4.26
CA SER A 155 10.30 -11.61 5.07
C SER A 155 10.03 -11.42 6.57
N VAL A 156 10.19 -10.20 7.08
CA VAL A 156 10.02 -9.88 8.50
C VAL A 156 8.54 -9.93 8.87
N ALA A 157 7.67 -9.37 8.03
CA ALA A 157 6.22 -9.48 8.19
C ALA A 157 5.74 -10.94 8.22
N LEU A 158 6.24 -11.77 7.30
CA LEU A 158 5.91 -13.20 7.24
C LEU A 158 6.44 -13.95 8.48
N GLU A 159 7.68 -13.67 8.91
CA GLU A 159 8.27 -14.28 10.10
C GLU A 159 7.42 -14.03 11.35
N HIS A 160 7.09 -12.76 11.62
CA HIS A 160 6.25 -12.39 12.76
C HIS A 160 4.84 -12.99 12.66
N TYR A 161 4.26 -13.02 11.46
CA TYR A 161 2.93 -13.61 11.25
C TYR A 161 2.94 -15.11 11.55
N ILE A 162 3.93 -15.85 11.06
CA ILE A 162 4.05 -17.29 11.35
C ILE A 162 4.27 -17.51 12.84
N ALA A 163 5.12 -16.71 13.48
CA ALA A 163 5.43 -16.85 14.89
C ALA A 163 4.19 -16.62 15.77
N ASP A 164 3.39 -15.60 15.48
CA ASP A 164 2.12 -15.34 16.16
C ASP A 164 1.11 -16.48 15.95
N GLN A 165 0.92 -16.91 14.70
CA GLN A 165 -0.07 -17.94 14.34
C GLN A 165 0.25 -19.33 14.86
N THR A 166 1.52 -19.62 15.10
CA THR A 166 1.98 -20.94 15.59
C THR A 166 2.33 -20.95 17.07
N ARG A 167 2.42 -19.77 17.71
CA ARG A 167 2.94 -19.58 19.08
C ARG A 167 4.32 -20.25 19.26
N ARG A 168 5.15 -20.20 18.23
CA ARG A 168 6.49 -20.80 18.16
C ARG A 168 7.42 -19.88 17.39
N ASP A 169 8.73 -20.04 17.59
CA ASP A 169 9.71 -19.29 16.81
C ASP A 169 9.63 -19.68 15.32
N ALA A 170 9.75 -18.66 14.48
CA ALA A 170 9.88 -18.80 13.03
C ALA A 170 11.09 -17.98 12.58
N ARG A 171 11.70 -18.39 11.47
CA ARG A 171 12.79 -17.64 10.84
C ARG A 171 12.59 -17.60 9.33
N VAL A 172 12.68 -16.43 8.73
CA VAL A 172 12.56 -16.23 7.28
C VAL A 172 13.81 -15.54 6.77
N THR A 173 14.59 -16.24 5.94
CA THR A 173 15.83 -15.71 5.35
C THR A 173 15.78 -15.78 3.84
N PHE A 174 16.21 -14.72 3.16
CA PHE A 174 16.34 -14.71 1.70
C PHE A 174 17.76 -15.09 1.29
N GLN A 175 17.92 -16.16 0.54
CA GLN A 175 19.21 -16.66 0.04
C GLN A 175 19.00 -17.31 -1.32
N LYS A 176 19.98 -17.23 -2.23
CA LYS A 176 19.94 -17.90 -3.56
C LYS A 176 18.65 -17.67 -4.36
N ASP A 177 18.13 -16.44 -4.33
CA ASP A 177 16.88 -16.04 -5.02
C ASP A 177 15.59 -16.71 -4.51
N GLU A 178 15.63 -17.32 -3.32
CA GLU A 178 14.47 -17.91 -2.63
C GLU A 178 14.41 -17.47 -1.16
N PHE A 179 13.22 -17.55 -0.55
CA PHE A 179 13.08 -17.41 0.89
C PHE A 179 13.08 -18.81 1.52
N GLU A 180 14.05 -19.06 2.39
CA GLU A 180 14.04 -20.20 3.31
C GLU A 180 13.27 -19.81 4.58
N ILE A 181 12.23 -20.57 4.88
CA ILE A 181 11.36 -20.38 6.04
C ILE A 181 11.53 -21.59 6.96
N ARG A 182 12.03 -21.36 8.18
CA ARG A 182 12.10 -22.38 9.23
C ARG A 182 10.99 -22.14 10.23
N ALA A 183 10.05 -23.06 10.30
CA ALA A 183 8.90 -22.97 11.20
C ALA A 183 8.36 -24.37 11.51
N VAL A 184 7.66 -24.53 12.64
CA VAL A 184 6.95 -25.78 13.00
C VAL A 184 7.78 -27.07 12.83
N SER A 185 9.07 -26.97 13.13
CA SER A 185 10.06 -28.06 13.02
C SER A 185 10.21 -28.60 11.59
N ASN A 186 10.03 -27.75 10.58
CA ASN A 186 10.29 -28.05 9.17
C ASN A 186 10.95 -26.84 8.47
N THR A 187 11.48 -27.11 7.28
CA THR A 187 12.00 -26.09 6.36
C THR A 187 11.11 -26.02 5.14
N PHE A 188 10.73 -24.79 4.78
CA PHE A 188 9.95 -24.46 3.61
C PHE A 188 10.76 -23.52 2.72
N PHE A 189 10.51 -23.56 1.43
CA PHE A 189 11.11 -22.66 0.46
C PHE A 189 10.01 -21.93 -0.27
N LEU A 190 10.19 -20.63 -0.48
CA LEU A 190 9.32 -19.78 -1.29
C LEU A 190 10.14 -19.16 -2.40
N TYR A 191 9.79 -19.49 -3.63
CA TYR A 191 10.42 -18.99 -4.83
C TYR A 191 9.40 -18.26 -5.70
N VAL A 192 9.86 -17.21 -6.39
CA VAL A 192 9.06 -16.48 -7.38
C VAL A 192 9.76 -16.51 -8.72
N ASP A 193 9.10 -17.07 -9.73
CA ASP A 193 9.54 -16.96 -11.11
C ASP A 193 9.37 -15.51 -11.57
N LYS A 194 10.50 -14.83 -11.74
CA LYS A 194 10.59 -13.41 -12.12
C LYS A 194 10.03 -13.12 -13.51
N ALA A 195 9.96 -14.10 -14.42
CA ALA A 195 9.43 -13.91 -15.77
C ALA A 195 7.90 -14.01 -15.79
N THR A 196 7.34 -14.92 -15.00
CA THR A 196 5.89 -15.19 -15.00
C THR A 196 5.15 -14.57 -13.82
N ASN A 197 5.85 -14.04 -12.81
CA ASN A 197 5.31 -13.64 -11.51
C ASN A 197 4.51 -14.76 -10.84
N ARG A 198 4.97 -16.00 -10.99
CA ARG A 198 4.35 -17.17 -10.34
C ARG A 198 5.14 -17.53 -9.10
N LEU A 199 4.40 -17.84 -8.04
CA LEU A 199 4.98 -18.21 -6.75
C LEU A 199 4.86 -19.71 -6.52
N PHE A 200 5.93 -20.29 -5.99
CA PHE A 200 6.02 -21.69 -5.64
C PHE A 200 6.42 -21.79 -4.17
N LEU A 201 5.74 -22.66 -3.44
CA LEU A 201 6.14 -23.09 -2.11
C LEU A 201 6.57 -24.54 -2.18
N SER A 202 7.60 -24.90 -1.43
CA SER A 202 7.95 -26.29 -1.22
C SER A 202 8.27 -26.56 0.24
N ALA A 203 8.11 -27.80 0.67
CA ALA A 203 8.44 -28.23 2.02
C ALA A 203 9.06 -29.62 2.01
N ILE A 204 10.07 -29.81 2.87
CA ILE A 204 10.75 -31.10 2.99
C ILE A 204 9.82 -32.14 3.64
N VAL A 205 9.72 -33.29 2.99
CA VAL A 205 9.03 -34.48 3.51
C VAL A 205 9.95 -35.70 3.50
N SER A 206 9.72 -36.61 4.46
CA SER A 206 10.43 -37.89 4.52
C SER A 206 9.97 -38.83 3.41
N GLU A 207 10.73 -39.90 3.14
CA GLU A 207 10.33 -40.91 2.15
C GLU A 207 9.01 -41.60 2.53
N ALA A 208 8.79 -41.84 3.83
CA ALA A 208 7.55 -42.42 4.34
C ALA A 208 6.36 -41.48 4.08
N GLU A 209 6.51 -40.19 4.38
CA GLU A 209 5.51 -39.16 4.07
C GLU A 209 5.25 -39.08 2.56
N ALA A 210 6.30 -39.04 1.74
CA ALA A 210 6.19 -39.00 0.28
C ALA A 210 5.45 -40.23 -0.29
N SER A 211 5.61 -41.41 0.32
CA SER A 211 4.92 -42.63 -0.11
C SER A 211 3.40 -42.59 0.07
N VAL A 212 2.91 -41.84 1.07
CA VAL A 212 1.48 -41.74 1.38
C VAL A 212 0.82 -40.46 0.89
N PHE A 213 1.58 -39.55 0.27
CA PHE A 213 1.10 -38.23 -0.15
C PHE A 213 -0.15 -38.31 -1.03
N GLU A 214 -0.11 -39.04 -2.16
CA GLU A 214 -1.26 -39.09 -3.10
C GLU A 214 -2.54 -39.63 -2.44
N ALA A 215 -2.41 -40.62 -1.56
CA ALA A 215 -3.54 -41.20 -0.84
C ALA A 215 -4.16 -40.23 0.18
N ARG A 216 -3.39 -39.25 0.67
CA ARG A 216 -3.79 -38.34 1.74
C ARG A 216 -3.90 -36.87 1.31
N ARG A 217 -3.47 -36.52 0.11
CA ARG A 217 -3.35 -35.13 -0.37
C ARG A 217 -4.65 -34.35 -0.21
N SER A 218 -5.75 -34.94 -0.63
CA SER A 218 -7.09 -34.32 -0.58
C SER A 218 -7.60 -34.04 0.84
N MET A 219 -7.02 -34.68 1.87
CA MET A 219 -7.42 -34.45 3.26
C MET A 219 -6.71 -33.22 3.87
N PHE A 220 -5.45 -32.97 3.51
CA PHE A 220 -4.62 -31.96 4.15
C PHE A 220 -4.38 -30.72 3.27
N PHE A 221 -4.35 -30.89 1.95
CA PHE A 221 -3.99 -29.84 1.00
C PHE A 221 -5.22 -29.39 0.22
N THR A 222 -6.08 -28.63 0.91
CA THR A 222 -7.42 -28.26 0.42
C THR A 222 -7.53 -26.82 -0.07
N SER A 223 -6.53 -25.96 0.18
CA SER A 223 -6.61 -24.56 -0.26
C SER A 223 -6.63 -24.50 -1.79
N PRO A 224 -7.64 -23.85 -2.41
CA PRO A 224 -7.74 -23.70 -3.85
C PRO A 224 -6.70 -22.71 -4.41
N ALA A 225 -6.03 -21.96 -3.54
CA ALA A 225 -4.98 -21.02 -3.93
C ALA A 225 -3.73 -21.73 -4.46
N PHE A 226 -3.56 -23.02 -4.19
CA PHE A 226 -2.41 -23.80 -4.63
C PHE A 226 -2.84 -25.05 -5.39
N ARG A 227 -2.00 -25.42 -6.36
CA ARG A 227 -1.98 -26.78 -6.92
C ARG A 227 -0.81 -27.53 -6.30
N TYR A 228 -1.11 -28.69 -5.71
CA TYR A 228 -0.14 -29.44 -4.94
C TYR A 228 0.38 -30.64 -5.70
N GLU A 229 1.70 -30.79 -5.74
CA GLU A 229 2.41 -31.87 -6.41
C GLU A 229 3.50 -32.40 -5.47
N LEU A 230 3.90 -33.65 -5.66
CA LEU A 230 5.04 -34.24 -4.96
C LEU A 230 6.22 -34.29 -5.93
N ASP A 231 7.29 -33.58 -5.58
CA ASP A 231 8.59 -33.77 -6.21
C ASP A 231 9.39 -34.82 -5.43
N ARG A 232 9.67 -35.95 -6.08
CA ARG A 232 10.43 -37.04 -5.47
C ARG A 232 11.92 -36.77 -5.67
N GLY A 233 12.61 -36.52 -4.57
CA GLY A 233 14.06 -36.39 -4.58
C GLY A 233 14.74 -37.67 -5.05
N ASP A 234 15.86 -37.53 -5.75
CA ASP A 234 16.77 -38.63 -6.11
C ASP A 234 18.16 -38.40 -5.49
N ARG A 235 18.92 -39.48 -5.27
CA ARG A 235 20.36 -39.48 -4.88
C ARG A 235 20.77 -38.40 -3.87
N GLY A 236 20.25 -38.47 -2.65
CA GLY A 236 20.65 -37.60 -1.54
C GLY A 236 19.93 -36.25 -1.48
N HIS A 237 18.96 -36.01 -2.37
CA HIS A 237 18.01 -34.91 -2.28
C HIS A 237 16.73 -35.36 -1.56
N TYR A 238 16.17 -34.49 -0.72
CA TYR A 238 14.91 -34.76 -0.03
C TYR A 238 13.74 -34.72 -1.01
N SER A 239 12.69 -35.51 -0.73
CA SER A 239 11.40 -35.32 -1.38
C SER A 239 10.72 -34.06 -0.87
N MET A 240 9.99 -33.38 -1.74
CA MET A 240 9.32 -32.13 -1.41
C MET A 240 7.86 -32.14 -1.84
N VAL A 241 6.98 -31.65 -0.98
CA VAL A 241 5.63 -31.27 -1.40
C VAL A 241 5.73 -29.86 -1.94
N GLU A 242 5.29 -29.67 -3.18
CA GLU A 242 5.24 -28.39 -3.86
C GLU A 242 3.80 -27.86 -3.91
N GLY A 243 3.65 -26.55 -3.73
CA GLY A 243 2.43 -25.79 -3.92
C GLY A 243 2.65 -24.69 -4.94
N ALA A 244 2.14 -24.86 -6.15
CA ALA A 244 2.12 -23.82 -7.17
C ALA A 244 0.96 -22.85 -6.92
N TYR A 245 1.26 -21.63 -6.49
CA TYR A 245 0.28 -20.59 -6.23
C TYR A 245 -0.43 -20.20 -7.53
N GLN A 246 -1.76 -20.34 -7.56
CA GLN A 246 -2.56 -20.16 -8.76
C GLN A 246 -2.70 -18.68 -9.17
N PRO A 247 -2.94 -17.73 -8.25
CA PRO A 247 -2.97 -16.32 -8.62
C PRO A 247 -1.59 -15.83 -9.08
N ARG A 248 -1.59 -14.96 -10.08
CA ARG A 248 -0.37 -14.29 -10.55
C ARG A 248 -0.08 -13.09 -9.67
N LEU A 249 1.17 -12.93 -9.25
CA LEU A 249 1.59 -11.76 -8.48
C LEU A 249 1.66 -10.51 -9.37
N SER A 250 1.31 -9.36 -8.81
CA SER A 250 1.46 -8.07 -9.50
C SER A 250 2.93 -7.72 -9.78
N THR A 251 3.85 -8.26 -8.99
CA THR A 251 5.30 -8.08 -9.10
C THR A 251 6.04 -9.30 -8.56
N ALA A 252 7.23 -9.59 -9.09
CA ALA A 252 8.11 -10.62 -8.55
C ALA A 252 8.85 -10.18 -7.27
N TYR A 253 8.84 -8.88 -6.97
CA TYR A 253 9.50 -8.30 -5.79
C TYR A 253 8.49 -8.22 -4.64
N LEU A 254 8.52 -9.20 -3.73
CA LEU A 254 7.51 -9.34 -2.66
C LEU A 254 7.42 -8.13 -1.71
N ASP A 255 8.53 -7.42 -1.52
CA ASP A 255 8.57 -6.17 -0.74
C ASP A 255 7.72 -5.06 -1.37
N ASN A 256 7.45 -5.13 -2.69
CA ASN A 256 6.69 -4.14 -3.45
C ASN A 256 5.22 -4.54 -3.70
N LEU A 257 4.73 -5.63 -3.08
CA LEU A 257 3.32 -6.00 -3.17
C LEU A 257 2.46 -4.97 -2.45
N ARG A 258 1.31 -4.63 -3.05
CA ARG A 258 0.31 -3.78 -2.39
C ARG A 258 -0.28 -4.48 -1.18
N LEU A 259 -0.72 -3.71 -0.19
CA LEU A 259 -1.24 -4.24 1.07
C LEU A 259 -2.23 -5.42 0.93
N PRO A 260 -3.28 -5.36 0.07
CA PRO A 260 -4.26 -6.46 -0.01
C PRO A 260 -3.62 -7.77 -0.50
N GLU A 261 -2.76 -7.68 -1.50
CA GLU A 261 -2.06 -8.83 -2.09
C GLU A 261 -1.01 -9.38 -1.12
N LYS A 262 -0.27 -8.51 -0.44
CA LYS A 262 0.72 -8.89 0.58
C LYS A 262 0.06 -9.64 1.74
N LYS A 263 -1.07 -9.14 2.25
CA LYS A 263 -1.88 -9.79 3.29
C LYS A 263 -2.36 -11.17 2.86
N GLN A 264 -2.95 -11.25 1.67
CA GLN A 264 -3.45 -12.50 1.12
C GLN A 264 -2.31 -13.51 0.99
N LEU A 265 -1.18 -13.11 0.41
CA LEU A 265 -0.06 -14.01 0.21
C LEU A 265 0.51 -14.53 1.54
N ILE A 266 0.70 -13.66 2.54
CA ILE A 266 1.17 -14.08 3.88
C ILE A 266 0.21 -15.13 4.50
N ALA A 267 -1.10 -14.90 4.40
CA ALA A 267 -2.10 -15.85 4.90
C ALA A 267 -2.05 -17.20 4.15
N GLU A 268 -1.90 -17.18 2.84
CA GLU A 268 -1.82 -18.40 2.02
C GLU A 268 -0.54 -19.19 2.26
N VAL A 269 0.60 -18.52 2.46
CA VAL A 269 1.85 -19.18 2.89
C VAL A 269 1.66 -19.86 4.24
N MET A 270 1.00 -19.21 5.20
CA MET A 270 0.69 -19.82 6.50
C MET A 270 -0.25 -21.03 6.36
N THR A 271 -1.25 -20.97 5.47
CA THR A 271 -2.14 -22.11 5.18
C THR A 271 -1.35 -23.29 4.66
N PHE A 272 -0.43 -23.08 3.70
CA PHE A 272 0.47 -24.12 3.21
C PHE A 272 1.30 -24.75 4.33
N ILE A 273 1.90 -23.93 5.20
CA ILE A 273 2.68 -24.39 6.36
C ILE A 273 1.84 -25.26 7.30
N LYS A 274 0.60 -24.85 7.62
CA LYS A 274 -0.32 -25.62 8.47
C LYS A 274 -0.70 -26.96 7.82
N SER A 275 -0.96 -26.97 6.52
CA SER A 275 -1.30 -28.18 5.75
C SER A 275 -0.17 -29.19 5.75
N VAL A 276 1.07 -28.77 5.49
CA VAL A 276 2.25 -29.65 5.57
C VAL A 276 2.43 -30.17 7.00
N ARG A 277 2.27 -29.32 8.01
CA ARG A 277 2.44 -29.78 9.40
C ARG A 277 1.38 -30.82 9.78
N ALA A 278 0.11 -30.56 9.49
CA ALA A 278 -0.97 -31.49 9.75
C ALA A 278 -0.79 -32.82 9.02
N PHE A 279 -0.29 -32.78 7.77
CA PHE A 279 0.03 -33.98 7.00
C PHE A 279 1.13 -34.82 7.65
N LYS A 280 2.18 -34.18 8.19
CA LYS A 280 3.30 -34.87 8.86
C LYS A 280 2.92 -35.43 10.24
N ASP A 281 1.89 -34.87 10.88
CA ASP A 281 1.41 -35.29 12.20
C ASP A 281 0.43 -36.48 12.14
N ALA A 282 -0.03 -36.88 10.96
CA ALA A 282 -1.03 -37.91 10.71
C ALA A 282 -0.44 -39.24 10.23
#